data_AF-A0A316LL85-F1
#
_entry.id   AF-A0A316LL85-F1
#
_cell.length_a   1.000
_cell.length_b   1.000
_cell.length_c   1.000
_cell.angle_alpha   90.00
_cell.angle_beta   90.00
_cell.angle_gamma   90.00
#
_symmetry.space_group_name_H-M   'P 1'
#
loop_
_entity.id
_entity.type
_entity.pdbx_description
1 polymer ?
#
loop_
_entity_poly.entity_id
_entity_poly.type
_entity_poly.pdbx_seq_one_letter_code
_entity_poly.pdbx_strand_id
1 'polypeptide(L)'
;MEKILCAAIWFKDGKEPDLFSPVNITEGFVISGWRHGAILRIGDRLNISPKNSVQGFLTSENRFLDRKEARELAVTTGQCVPEFPDELYSEDLY
;
A
#
# COMPACT_ATOMS: atom_id res chain seq x y z
N MET A 1 1.26 -18.74 0.30
CA MET A 1 1.93 -17.82 1.24
C MET A 1 1.73 -16.44 0.68
N GLU A 2 1.09 -15.57 1.46
CA GLU A 2 0.86 -14.19 1.10
C GLU A 2 2.18 -13.49 0.74
N LYS A 3 2.14 -12.61 -0.27
CA LYS A 3 3.30 -11.82 -0.69
C LYS A 3 2.89 -10.39 -0.98
N ILE A 4 3.80 -9.45 -0.74
CA ILE A 4 3.66 -8.08 -1.24
C ILE A 4 3.77 -8.08 -2.76
N LEU A 5 2.83 -7.42 -3.43
CA LEU A 5 2.79 -7.27 -4.88
C LEU A 5 3.36 -5.92 -5.35
N CYS A 6 2.92 -4.82 -4.74
CA CYS A 6 3.29 -3.47 -5.18
C CYS A 6 2.98 -2.42 -4.10
N ALA A 7 3.56 -1.23 -4.29
CA ALA A 7 3.23 -0.05 -3.49
C ALA A 7 1.76 0.34 -3.70
N ALA A 8 1.15 0.86 -2.64
CA ALA A 8 -0.24 1.26 -2.63
C ALA A 8 -0.47 2.45 -1.69
N ILE A 9 -1.48 3.26 -2.00
CA ILE A 9 -1.95 4.32 -1.12
C ILE A 9 -3.46 4.17 -0.96
N TRP A 10 -3.88 4.00 0.29
CA TRP A 10 -5.29 4.00 0.67
C TRP A 10 -5.75 5.44 0.93
N PHE A 11 -6.68 5.93 0.12
CA PHE A 11 -7.30 7.24 0.26
C PHE A 11 -8.65 7.09 0.96
N LYS A 12 -8.80 7.72 2.13
CA LYS A 12 -10.00 7.67 2.97
C LYS A 12 -10.91 8.85 2.63
N ASP A 13 -11.93 8.60 1.81
CA ASP A 13 -12.88 9.61 1.35
C ASP A 13 -14.26 9.53 2.02
N GLY A 14 -14.43 8.64 3.00
CA GLY A 14 -15.68 8.44 3.75
C GLY A 14 -16.75 7.65 3.00
N LYS A 15 -16.48 7.14 1.79
CA LYS A 15 -17.42 6.29 1.04
C LYS A 15 -17.16 4.82 1.30
N GLU A 16 -18.19 4.00 1.12
CA GLU A 16 -18.03 2.54 1.17
C GLU A 16 -17.04 2.05 0.09
N PRO A 17 -16.20 1.05 0.39
CA PRO A 17 -15.30 0.46 -0.60
C PRO A 17 -16.07 -0.18 -1.76
N ASP A 18 -15.46 -0.19 -2.95
CA ASP A 18 -16.03 -0.86 -4.11
C ASP A 18 -15.81 -2.39 -4.10
N LEU A 19 -16.43 -3.10 -5.04
CA LEU A 19 -16.35 -4.56 -5.15
C LEU A 19 -14.91 -5.10 -5.33
N PHE A 20 -14.01 -4.27 -5.87
CA PHE A 20 -12.63 -4.64 -6.19
C PHE A 20 -11.61 -4.07 -5.20
N SER A 21 -12.10 -3.47 -4.12
CA SER A 21 -11.28 -2.93 -3.07
C SER A 21 -10.61 -4.04 -2.25
N PRO A 22 -9.48 -3.75 -1.58
CA PRO A 22 -8.87 -4.70 -0.68
C PRO A 22 -9.84 -5.15 0.41
N VAL A 23 -9.82 -6.44 0.72
CA VAL A 23 -10.83 -7.08 1.58
C VAL A 23 -10.84 -6.57 3.03
N ASN A 24 -9.80 -5.84 3.42
CA ASN A 24 -9.59 -5.37 4.79
C ASN A 24 -9.65 -3.84 4.94
N ILE A 25 -10.09 -3.10 3.92
CA ILE A 25 -10.42 -1.68 4.07
C ILE A 25 -11.91 -1.49 4.35
N THR A 26 -12.25 -0.46 5.11
CA THR A 26 -13.63 -0.18 5.55
C THR A 26 -14.24 1.06 4.90
N GLU A 27 -13.44 1.86 4.19
CA GLU A 27 -13.89 3.06 3.49
C GLU A 27 -12.89 3.42 2.37
N GLY A 28 -13.30 4.27 1.44
CA GLY A 28 -12.44 4.86 0.43
C GLY A 28 -11.98 3.90 -0.66
N PHE A 29 -10.82 4.19 -1.22
CA PHE A 29 -10.26 3.43 -2.34
C PHE A 29 -8.74 3.34 -2.25
N VAL A 30 -8.16 2.36 -2.95
CA VAL A 30 -6.72 2.16 -3.00
C VAL A 30 -6.22 2.36 -4.42
N ILE A 31 -5.18 3.19 -4.59
CA ILE A 31 -4.42 3.27 -5.83
C ILE A 31 -3.09 2.54 -5.62
N SER A 32 -2.78 1.60 -6.51
CA SER A 32 -1.51 0.89 -6.54
C SER A 32 -0.62 1.33 -7.71
N GLY A 33 0.67 1.06 -7.61
CA GLY A 33 1.64 1.44 -8.63
C GLY A 33 3.06 1.00 -8.30
N TRP A 34 4.01 1.40 -9.14
CA TRP A 34 5.40 0.98 -9.00
C TRP A 34 6.04 1.48 -7.68
N ARG A 35 5.87 2.76 -7.35
CA ARG A 35 6.38 3.41 -6.14
C ARG A 35 5.35 4.40 -5.59
N HIS A 36 5.39 4.71 -4.29
CA HIS A 36 4.47 5.67 -3.68
C HIS A 36 4.50 7.03 -4.38
N GLY A 37 5.68 7.52 -4.76
CA GLY A 37 5.83 8.78 -5.51
C GLY A 37 5.10 8.77 -6.86
N ALA A 38 5.04 7.63 -7.56
CA ALA A 38 4.29 7.51 -8.81
C ALA A 38 2.77 7.61 -8.56
N ILE A 39 2.29 6.97 -7.50
CA ILE A 39 0.88 7.01 -7.09
C ILE A 39 0.47 8.43 -6.69
N LEU A 40 1.29 9.12 -5.91
CA LEU A 40 1.04 10.52 -5.53
C LEU A 40 0.95 11.45 -6.75
N ARG A 41 1.80 11.24 -7.77
CA ARG A 41 1.73 12.00 -9.03
C ARG A 41 0.45 11.74 -9.82
N ILE A 42 -0.06 10.51 -9.80
CA ILE A 42 -1.38 10.19 -10.38
C ILE A 42 -2.47 10.91 -9.59
N GLY A 43 -2.42 10.85 -8.26
CA GLY A 43 -3.37 11.54 -7.39
C GLY A 43 -3.41 13.05 -7.65
N ASP A 44 -2.25 13.69 -7.74
CA ASP A 44 -2.11 15.12 -8.09
C ASP A 44 -2.78 15.44 -9.43
N ARG A 45 -2.51 14.64 -10.47
CA ARG A 45 -3.11 14.81 -11.81
C ARG A 45 -4.63 14.64 -11.82
N LEU A 46 -5.18 13.87 -10.89
CA LEU A 46 -6.60 13.62 -10.73
C LEU A 46 -7.27 14.51 -9.66
N ASN A 47 -6.53 15.47 -9.08
CA ASN A 47 -6.98 16.32 -7.97
C ASN A 47 -7.45 15.52 -6.73
N ILE A 48 -6.80 14.40 -6.45
CA ILE A 48 -7.03 13.58 -5.26
C ILE A 48 -6.14 14.09 -4.13
N SER A 49 -6.76 14.53 -3.03
CA SER A 49 -6.04 15.02 -1.85
C SER A 49 -5.39 13.88 -1.06
N PRO A 50 -4.08 13.94 -0.76
CA PRO A 50 -3.42 12.93 0.07
C PRO A 50 -3.61 13.14 1.58
N LYS A 51 -4.35 14.18 2.00
CA LYS A 51 -4.46 14.60 3.42
C LYS A 51 -4.95 13.47 4.34
N ASN A 52 -5.87 12.64 3.85
CA ASN A 52 -6.44 11.51 4.57
C ASN A 52 -6.04 10.21 3.85
N SER A 53 -4.75 9.93 3.78
CA SER A 53 -4.25 8.73 3.11
C SER A 53 -3.25 7.94 3.95
N VAL A 54 -3.19 6.64 3.72
CA VAL A 54 -2.23 5.71 4.34
C VAL A 54 -1.38 5.12 3.23
N GLN A 55 -0.06 5.25 3.35
CA GLN A 55 0.87 4.60 2.42
C GLN A 55 1.16 3.18 2.88
N GLY A 56 1.29 2.26 1.94
CA GLY A 56 1.37 0.84 2.23
C GLY A 56 1.52 0.02 0.96
N PHE A 57 1.00 -1.21 1.00
CA PHE A 57 1.24 -2.20 -0.04
C PHE A 57 0.02 -3.09 -0.27
N LEU A 58 -0.17 -3.53 -1.51
CA LEU A 58 -1.12 -4.59 -1.82
C LEU A 58 -0.45 -5.95 -1.76
N THR A 59 -1.21 -6.96 -1.33
CA THR A 59 -0.74 -8.34 -1.24
C THR A 59 -1.43 -9.27 -2.24
N SER A 60 -0.85 -10.46 -2.41
CA SER A 60 -1.40 -11.54 -3.23
C SER A 60 -2.75 -12.09 -2.73
N GLU A 61 -3.17 -11.70 -1.53
CA GLU A 61 -4.45 -12.09 -0.92
C GLU A 61 -5.46 -10.93 -0.92
N ASN A 62 -5.22 -9.90 -1.76
CA ASN A 62 -6.08 -8.72 -1.87
C ASN A 62 -6.24 -7.97 -0.54
N ARG A 63 -5.17 -7.89 0.26
CA ARG A 63 -5.12 -7.04 1.46
C ARG A 63 -4.31 -5.79 1.19
N PHE A 64 -4.71 -4.70 1.83
CA PHE A 64 -3.87 -3.52 2.00
C PHE A 64 -3.14 -3.64 3.34
N LEU A 65 -1.82 -3.56 3.32
CA LEU A 65 -1.00 -3.51 4.52
C LEU A 65 -0.37 -2.14 4.65
N ASP A 66 -0.36 -1.56 5.84
CA ASP A 66 0.47 -0.38 6.08
C ASP A 66 1.97 -0.75 6.03
N ARG A 67 2.85 0.25 6.18
CA ARG A 67 4.29 0.03 6.08
C ARG A 67 4.86 -0.90 7.14
N LYS A 68 4.25 -0.97 8.33
CA LYS A 68 4.71 -1.80 9.44
C LYS A 68 4.27 -3.24 9.24
N GLU A 69 3.00 -3.44 8.95
CA GLU A 69 2.44 -4.76 8.63
C GLU A 69 3.12 -5.37 7.40
N ALA A 70 3.37 -4.54 6.37
CA ALA A 70 4.09 -4.98 5.17
C ALA A 70 5.54 -5.37 5.49
N ARG A 71 6.24 -4.62 6.36
CA ARG A 71 7.60 -4.99 6.81
C ARG A 71 7.60 -6.36 7.48
N GLU A 72 6.66 -6.62 8.37
CA GLU A 72 6.53 -7.93 9.05
C GLU A 72 6.30 -9.07 8.05
N LEU A 73 5.39 -8.88 7.08
CA LEU A 73 5.17 -9.84 6.02
C LEU A 73 6.42 -10.03 5.14
N ALA A 74 7.12 -8.96 4.79
CA ALA A 74 8.30 -9.03 3.95
C ALA A 74 9.47 -9.76 4.61
N VAL A 75 9.67 -9.57 5.92
CA VAL A 75 10.66 -10.31 6.73
C VAL A 75 10.33 -11.80 6.76
N THR A 76 9.07 -12.14 7.04
CA THR A 76 8.64 -13.55 7.14
C THR A 76 8.68 -14.29 5.80
N THR A 77 8.52 -13.58 4.69
CA THR A 77 8.51 -14.14 3.33
C THR A 77 9.86 -14.02 2.61
N GLY A 78 10.83 -13.31 3.18
CA GLY A 78 12.13 -13.03 2.56
C GLY A 78 12.06 -12.06 1.38
N GLN A 79 11.03 -11.21 1.30
CA GLN A 79 10.88 -10.15 0.27
C GLN A 79 11.71 -8.89 0.57
N CYS A 80 12.51 -8.92 1.63
CA CYS A 80 13.29 -7.81 2.14
C CYS A 80 14.77 -8.22 2.29
N VAL A 81 15.70 -7.31 1.96
CA VAL A 81 17.11 -7.41 2.37
C VAL A 81 17.28 -7.29 3.90
N PRO A 82 18.33 -7.86 4.51
CA PRO A 82 18.38 -8.11 5.96
C PRO A 82 18.62 -6.87 6.85
N GLU A 83 18.97 -5.71 6.31
CA GLU A 83 19.22 -4.49 7.08
C GLU A 83 18.07 -3.51 6.87
N PHE A 84 17.13 -3.40 7.81
CA PHE A 84 16.04 -2.43 7.68
C PHE A 84 15.66 -1.67 8.96
N PRO A 85 15.14 -0.43 8.78
CA PRO A 85 14.47 0.37 9.80
C PRO A 85 13.08 -0.20 10.18
N ASP A 86 12.40 0.45 11.13
CA ASP A 86 11.11 -0.01 11.72
C ASP A 86 9.93 -0.05 10.74
N GLU A 87 10.07 0.43 9.50
CA GLU A 87 9.03 0.53 8.47
C GLU A 87 9.55 0.14 7.08
N LEU A 88 8.66 -0.33 6.20
CA LEU A 88 8.96 -0.63 4.79
C LEU A 88 8.65 0.55 3.86
N TYR A 89 9.63 1.01 3.10
CA TYR A 89 9.47 1.99 2.02
C TYR A 89 9.33 1.28 0.67
N SER A 90 8.74 1.96 -0.32
CA SER A 90 8.54 1.34 -1.64
C SER A 90 9.86 1.03 -2.36
N GLU A 91 10.90 1.76 -2.03
CA GLU A 91 12.27 1.68 -2.51
C GLU A 91 13.00 0.46 -1.95
N ASP A 92 12.53 -0.09 -0.84
CA ASP A 92 13.09 -1.28 -0.18
C ASP A 92 12.64 -2.58 -0.84
N LEU A 93 11.58 -2.52 -1.67
CA LEU A 93 11.13 -3.63 -2.50
C LEU A 93 11.84 -3.61 -3.84
N TYR A 94 12.61 -4.67 -4.09
CA TYR A 94 13.40 -4.95 -5.30
C TYR A 94 14.62 -4.04 -5.47
#